data_AF-X8BFM4-F1
#
_entry.id   AF-X8BFM4-F1
#
_cell.length_a   1.000
_cell.length_b   1.000
_cell.length_c   1.000
_cell.angle_alpha   90.00
_cell.angle_beta   90.00
_cell.angle_gamma   90.00
#
_symmetry.space_group_name_H-M   'P 1'
#
loop_
_entity.id
_entity.type
_entity.pdbx_description
1 polymer ?
#
loop_
_entity_poly.entity_id
_entity_poly.type
_entity_poly.pdbx_seq_one_letter_code
_entity_poly.pdbx_strand_id
1 'polypeptide(L)'
;MLVGANVVGLGIALVGRMLRLPRAPIGVEAAAAIANYQPWLRGLLEHRIGQAATDAVMSLATTAAYVVTLSPPSLAVELTMQVMKAAEGRAEARAWVRHEPGLALCVDCPTVPRPSRPARPPAGPAERHARRVAFVQAVGTGLIGALTRNAGTASTAAVAAAPRAMYTARESFAATLGRGLADQHAVLPLRPDSLRRLDKVDALLVDPRVLCGENLRVTRVRGVPDGALTAAWQRAQHLLHQPGLDPGWHALPGIPARGTDRNGAAEALILASHHPLASAVVAEARRSGAKMVSVDVDYLGELRPAFDEIRPVHEGALDEALADAVVRLQQAGHTVAVLSRAGAQALCFADVALGVVSNGGIAPDADLILPDLASAWQVLRALPAAREATRRGIAISAGRRLWARC
;
A
#
# COMPACT_ATOMS: atom_id res chain seq x y z
N MET A 1 -23.28 2.76 -13.26
CA MET A 1 -24.66 3.16 -12.91
C MET A 1 -24.74 4.28 -11.87
N LEU A 2 -23.98 4.24 -10.76
CA LEU A 2 -24.03 5.28 -9.71
C LEU A 2 -23.76 6.72 -10.18
N VAL A 3 -22.82 6.93 -11.11
CA VAL A 3 -22.51 8.28 -11.64
C VAL A 3 -23.74 8.91 -12.29
N GLY A 4 -24.52 8.14 -13.06
CA GLY A 4 -25.73 8.63 -13.71
C GLY A 4 -26.80 9.04 -12.70
N ALA A 5 -26.99 8.27 -11.63
CA ALA A 5 -27.95 8.59 -10.57
C ALA A 5 -27.59 9.89 -9.83
N ASN A 6 -26.30 10.12 -9.53
CA ASN A 6 -25.85 11.35 -8.87
C ASN A 6 -25.92 12.58 -9.78
N VAL A 7 -25.68 12.44 -11.09
CA VAL A 7 -25.85 13.54 -12.06
C VAL A 7 -27.32 13.94 -12.15
N VAL A 8 -28.23 12.96 -12.23
CA VAL A 8 -29.69 13.21 -12.24
C VAL A 8 -30.14 13.86 -10.93
N GLY A 9 -29.67 13.35 -9.78
CA GLY A 9 -29.98 13.94 -8.47
C GLY A 9 -29.46 15.36 -8.29
N LEU A 10 -28.25 15.67 -8.78
CA LEU A 10 -27.69 17.02 -8.78
C LEU A 10 -28.52 17.97 -9.68
N GLY A 11 -28.96 17.50 -10.85
CA GLY A 11 -29.85 18.24 -11.74
C GLY A 11 -31.19 18.57 -11.08
N ILE A 12 -31.84 17.57 -10.45
CA ILE A 12 -33.10 17.76 -9.73
C ILE A 12 -32.93 18.75 -8.56
N ALA A 13 -31.84 18.67 -7.80
CA ALA A 13 -31.57 19.59 -6.69
C ALA A 13 -31.28 21.03 -7.15
N LEU A 14 -30.53 21.23 -8.24
CA LEU A 14 -30.30 22.55 -8.83
C LEU A 14 -31.60 23.17 -9.37
N VAL A 15 -32.40 22.38 -10.09
CA VAL A 15 -33.70 22.81 -10.61
C VAL A 15 -34.68 23.14 -9.48
N GLY A 16 -34.78 22.28 -8.46
CA GLY A 16 -35.65 22.54 -7.31
C GLY A 16 -35.26 23.78 -6.49
N ARG A 17 -33.95 24.08 -6.43
CA ARG A 17 -33.43 25.31 -5.80
C ARG A 17 -33.70 26.55 -6.65
N MET A 18 -33.57 26.45 -7.97
CA MET A 18 -33.93 27.51 -8.92
C MET A 18 -35.44 27.83 -8.85
N LEU A 19 -36.27 26.80 -8.67
CA LEU A 19 -37.72 26.91 -8.53
C LEU A 19 -38.20 27.37 -7.13
N ARG A 20 -37.29 27.67 -6.20
CA ARG A 20 -37.61 28.12 -4.81
C ARG A 20 -38.59 27.22 -4.06
N LEU A 21 -38.54 25.90 -4.30
CA LEU A 21 -39.36 24.95 -3.55
C LEU A 21 -39.03 25.00 -2.04
N PRO A 22 -40.04 24.87 -1.16
CA PRO A 22 -39.80 24.87 0.28
C PRO A 22 -38.87 23.70 0.65
N ARG A 23 -37.79 24.01 1.38
CA ARG A 23 -36.84 22.99 1.86
C ARG A 23 -37.56 22.02 2.78
N ALA A 24 -37.39 20.73 2.56
CA ALA A 24 -37.84 19.71 3.51
C ALA A 24 -37.18 19.93 4.89
N PRO A 25 -37.89 19.66 6.00
CA PRO A 25 -37.35 19.84 7.34
C PRO A 25 -36.12 18.94 7.60
N ILE A 26 -35.13 19.50 8.31
CA ILE A 26 -33.80 18.95 8.61
C ILE A 26 -33.85 17.54 9.25
N GLY A 27 -35.00 17.12 9.80
CA GLY A 27 -35.24 15.80 10.38
C GLY A 27 -35.11 14.62 9.41
N VAL A 28 -35.19 14.82 8.09
CA VAL A 28 -35.06 13.74 7.09
C VAL A 28 -33.59 13.41 6.78
N GLU A 29 -32.71 14.41 6.71
CA GLU A 29 -31.26 14.24 6.54
C GLU A 29 -30.64 13.51 7.74
N ALA A 30 -31.15 13.89 8.91
CA ALA A 30 -30.89 13.31 10.20
C ALA A 30 -31.20 11.81 10.27
N ALA A 31 -32.39 11.41 9.84
CA ALA A 31 -32.83 10.02 9.82
C ALA A 31 -32.03 9.17 8.82
N ALA A 32 -31.70 9.71 7.64
CA ALA A 32 -30.92 9.01 6.63
C ALA A 32 -29.44 8.83 7.04
N ALA A 33 -28.83 9.84 7.68
CA ALA A 33 -27.48 9.73 8.20
C ALA A 33 -27.39 8.73 9.37
N ILE A 34 -28.36 8.74 10.28
CA ILE A 34 -28.44 7.76 11.39
C ILE A 34 -28.61 6.35 10.82
N ALA A 35 -29.48 6.16 9.81
CA ALA A 35 -29.66 4.86 9.17
C ALA A 35 -28.39 4.33 8.45
N ASN A 36 -27.62 5.20 7.78
CA ASN A 36 -26.42 4.81 7.04
C ASN A 36 -25.15 4.64 7.91
N TYR A 37 -25.09 5.24 9.09
CA TYR A 37 -23.90 5.15 9.96
C TYR A 37 -24.05 4.19 11.15
N GLN A 38 -25.21 3.53 11.34
CA GLN A 38 -25.40 2.58 12.44
C GLN A 38 -24.82 1.19 12.08
N PRO A 39 -23.71 0.74 12.73
CA PRO A 39 -23.00 -0.49 12.34
C PRO A 39 -23.83 -1.78 12.48
N TRP A 40 -24.85 -1.78 13.36
CA TRP A 40 -25.73 -2.94 13.55
C TRP A 40 -26.64 -3.23 12.33
N LEU A 41 -27.05 -2.18 11.61
CA LEU A 41 -27.97 -2.28 10.48
C LEU A 41 -27.22 -2.78 9.26
N ARG A 42 -25.97 -2.31 9.11
CA ARG A 42 -25.02 -2.78 8.10
C ARG A 42 -24.75 -4.28 8.23
N GLY A 43 -24.42 -4.75 9.45
CA GLY A 43 -24.15 -6.17 9.69
C GLY A 43 -25.35 -7.07 9.39
N LEU A 44 -26.57 -6.58 9.64
CA LEU A 44 -27.81 -7.31 9.38
C LEU A 44 -28.16 -7.39 7.88
N LEU A 45 -27.90 -6.32 7.11
CA LEU A 45 -28.06 -6.32 5.66
C LEU A 45 -26.95 -7.14 4.98
N GLU A 46 -25.69 -6.97 5.38
CA GLU A 46 -24.56 -7.73 4.81
C GLU A 46 -24.76 -9.25 4.98
N HIS A 47 -25.34 -9.71 6.09
CA HIS A 47 -25.67 -11.12 6.32
C HIS A 47 -26.80 -11.66 5.43
N ARG A 48 -27.72 -10.82 4.94
CA ARG A 48 -28.90 -11.27 4.17
C ARG A 48 -28.76 -11.06 2.66
N ILE A 49 -28.13 -9.99 2.22
CA ILE A 49 -28.11 -9.57 0.82
C ILE A 49 -26.68 -9.44 0.24
N GLY A 50 -25.66 -9.69 1.06
CA GLY A 50 -24.26 -9.60 0.64
C GLY A 50 -23.72 -8.17 0.59
N GLN A 51 -22.39 -8.06 0.58
CA GLN A 51 -21.65 -6.80 0.74
C GLN A 51 -21.90 -5.82 -0.42
N ALA A 52 -21.85 -6.30 -1.67
CA ALA A 52 -22.03 -5.47 -2.85
C ALA A 52 -23.45 -4.88 -2.99
N ALA A 53 -24.49 -5.65 -2.64
CA ALA A 53 -25.87 -5.18 -2.70
C ALA A 53 -26.18 -4.20 -1.56
N THR A 54 -25.60 -4.43 -0.38
CA THR A 54 -25.71 -3.52 0.76
C THR A 54 -25.10 -2.15 0.44
N ASP A 55 -23.92 -2.13 -0.20
CA ASP A 55 -23.30 -0.88 -0.63
C ASP A 55 -24.14 -0.13 -1.68
N ALA A 56 -24.78 -0.84 -2.61
CA ALA A 56 -25.66 -0.23 -3.61
C ALA A 56 -26.93 0.38 -2.99
N VAL A 57 -27.59 -0.34 -2.07
CA VAL A 57 -28.80 0.12 -1.37
C VAL A 57 -28.52 1.30 -0.46
N MET A 58 -27.44 1.24 0.33
CA MET A 58 -27.03 2.36 1.17
C MET A 58 -26.70 3.60 0.34
N SER A 59 -26.00 3.42 -0.80
CA SER A 59 -25.69 4.52 -1.70
C SER A 59 -26.97 5.18 -2.23
N LEU A 60 -27.94 4.39 -2.71
CA LEU A 60 -29.23 4.87 -3.22
C LEU A 60 -30.02 5.64 -2.15
N ALA A 61 -30.02 5.16 -0.90
CA ALA A 61 -30.69 5.82 0.22
C ALA A 61 -30.05 7.19 0.54
N THR A 62 -28.72 7.29 0.52
CA THR A 62 -28.03 8.60 0.65
C THR A 62 -28.38 9.53 -0.50
N THR A 63 -28.33 9.06 -1.75
CA THR A 63 -28.66 9.89 -2.92
C THR A 63 -30.10 10.42 -2.84
N ALA A 64 -31.06 9.58 -2.43
CA ALA A 64 -32.44 10.02 -2.20
C ALA A 64 -32.56 11.07 -1.10
N ALA A 65 -31.85 10.90 0.01
CA ALA A 65 -31.84 11.85 1.12
C ALA A 65 -31.30 13.23 0.71
N TYR A 66 -30.22 13.27 -0.08
CA TYR A 66 -29.65 14.54 -0.56
C TYR A 66 -30.50 15.25 -1.61
N VAL A 67 -31.21 14.49 -2.45
CA VAL A 67 -32.18 15.05 -3.40
C VAL A 67 -33.33 15.72 -2.64
N VAL A 68 -33.77 15.11 -1.53
CA VAL A 68 -34.84 15.67 -0.68
C VAL A 68 -34.38 16.91 0.10
N THR A 69 -33.11 17.00 0.50
CA THR A 69 -32.60 18.15 1.29
C THR A 69 -32.04 19.31 0.50
N LEU A 70 -31.98 19.24 -0.84
CA LEU A 70 -31.53 20.35 -1.68
C LEU A 70 -30.17 20.92 -1.21
N SER A 71 -29.20 20.03 -0.93
CA SER A 71 -27.84 20.39 -0.49
C SER A 71 -26.77 20.20 -1.61
N PRO A 72 -26.71 21.12 -2.61
CA PRO A 72 -25.75 21.08 -3.71
C PRO A 72 -24.28 20.82 -3.34
N PRO A 73 -23.73 21.34 -2.22
CA PRO A 73 -22.32 21.13 -1.89
C PRO A 73 -21.99 19.66 -1.62
N SER A 74 -22.88 18.94 -0.93
CA SER A 74 -22.69 17.52 -0.59
C SER A 74 -22.77 16.64 -1.84
N LEU A 75 -23.76 16.90 -2.70
CA LEU A 75 -23.91 16.22 -3.98
C LEU A 75 -22.72 16.47 -4.93
N ALA A 76 -22.18 17.69 -4.94
CA ALA A 76 -20.98 18.00 -5.72
C ALA A 76 -19.76 17.20 -5.24
N VAL A 77 -19.52 17.14 -3.92
CA VAL A 77 -18.43 16.33 -3.34
C VAL A 77 -18.60 14.85 -3.69
N GLU A 78 -19.81 14.31 -3.59
CA GLU A 78 -20.08 12.92 -3.93
C GLU A 78 -19.93 12.63 -5.42
N LEU A 79 -20.38 13.54 -6.29
CA LEU A 79 -20.16 13.42 -7.73
C LEU A 79 -18.66 13.44 -8.07
N THR A 80 -17.91 14.39 -7.51
CA THR A 80 -16.45 14.47 -7.69
C THR A 80 -15.77 13.18 -7.25
N MET A 81 -16.14 12.63 -6.09
CA MET A 81 -15.60 11.37 -5.60
C MET A 81 -15.90 10.20 -6.53
N GLN A 82 -17.13 10.11 -7.04
CA GLN A 82 -17.52 9.07 -8.01
C GLN A 82 -16.78 9.21 -9.34
N VAL A 83 -16.53 10.43 -9.81
CA VAL A 83 -15.72 10.69 -11.01
C VAL A 83 -14.27 10.24 -10.80
N MET A 84 -13.68 10.54 -9.64
CA MET A 84 -12.32 10.10 -9.31
C MET A 84 -12.21 8.57 -9.30
N LYS A 85 -13.15 7.87 -8.65
CA LYS A 85 -13.20 6.39 -8.64
C LYS A 85 -13.40 5.80 -10.03
N ALA A 86 -14.27 6.40 -10.84
CA ALA A 86 -14.48 5.97 -12.22
C ALA A 86 -13.25 6.20 -13.10
N ALA A 87 -12.44 7.22 -12.81
CA ALA A 87 -11.18 7.46 -13.50
C ALA A 87 -10.07 6.49 -13.04
N GLU A 88 -10.00 6.19 -11.74
CA GLU A 88 -9.14 5.13 -11.16
C GLU A 88 -9.45 3.79 -11.85
N GLY A 89 -10.69 3.31 -11.80
CA GLY A 89 -11.07 2.01 -12.38
C GLY A 89 -10.84 1.92 -13.91
N ARG A 90 -10.97 3.04 -14.65
CA ARG A 90 -10.60 3.05 -16.08
C ARG A 90 -9.09 2.93 -16.29
N ALA A 91 -8.29 3.61 -15.47
CA ALA A 91 -6.83 3.50 -15.55
C ALA A 91 -6.37 2.08 -15.19
N GLU A 92 -6.98 1.47 -14.16
CA GLU A 92 -6.73 0.08 -13.76
C GLU A 92 -7.08 -0.91 -14.87
N ALA A 93 -8.25 -0.77 -15.52
CA ALA A 93 -8.63 -1.62 -16.64
C ALA A 93 -7.64 -1.52 -17.81
N ARG A 94 -7.11 -0.31 -18.09
CA ARG A 94 -6.06 -0.13 -19.11
C ARG A 94 -4.73 -0.77 -18.69
N ALA A 95 -4.38 -0.67 -17.41
CA ALA A 95 -3.18 -1.33 -16.88
C ALA A 95 -3.31 -2.85 -16.92
N TRP A 96 -4.50 -3.39 -16.65
CA TRP A 96 -4.82 -4.81 -16.74
C TRP A 96 -4.57 -5.35 -18.14
N VAL A 97 -5.15 -4.73 -19.17
CA VAL A 97 -4.96 -5.16 -20.58
C VAL A 97 -3.48 -5.20 -20.98
N ARG A 98 -2.64 -4.31 -20.44
CA ARG A 98 -1.19 -4.33 -20.71
C ARG A 98 -0.45 -5.49 -20.03
N HIS A 99 -0.88 -5.91 -18.85
CA HIS A 99 -0.23 -6.96 -18.07
C HIS A 99 -0.87 -8.34 -18.28
N GLU A 100 -2.06 -8.39 -18.87
CA GLU A 100 -2.81 -9.62 -19.14
C GLU A 100 -1.95 -10.70 -19.82
N PRO A 101 -1.15 -10.42 -20.86
CA PRO A 101 -0.32 -11.46 -21.49
C PRO A 101 0.70 -12.08 -20.53
N GLY A 102 1.31 -11.27 -19.67
CA GLY A 102 2.28 -11.76 -18.68
C GLY A 102 1.62 -12.51 -17.53
N LEU A 103 0.43 -12.09 -17.12
CA LEU A 103 -0.36 -12.78 -16.08
C LEU A 103 -0.95 -14.10 -16.59
N ALA A 104 -1.32 -14.18 -17.87
CA ALA A 104 -1.83 -15.39 -18.50
C ALA A 104 -0.81 -16.53 -18.50
N LEU A 105 0.49 -16.20 -18.57
CA LEU A 105 1.58 -17.18 -18.46
C LEU A 105 1.73 -17.76 -17.04
N CYS A 106 1.18 -17.09 -16.03
CA CYS A 106 1.25 -17.49 -14.62
C CYS A 106 -0.04 -18.18 -14.12
N VAL A 107 -0.96 -18.57 -15.01
CA VAL A 107 -2.24 -19.23 -14.62
C VAL A 107 -2.01 -20.55 -13.89
N ASP A 108 -0.97 -21.30 -14.27
CA ASP A 108 -0.61 -22.59 -13.66
C ASP A 108 0.40 -22.44 -12.50
N CYS A 109 0.76 -21.21 -12.11
CA CYS A 109 1.66 -21.02 -10.99
C CYS A 109 1.00 -21.50 -9.68
N PRO A 110 1.75 -22.22 -8.82
CA PRO A 110 1.22 -22.67 -7.54
C PRO A 110 0.80 -21.46 -6.72
N THR A 111 -0.50 -21.38 -6.40
CA THR A 111 -1.04 -20.31 -5.57
C THR A 111 -0.65 -20.58 -4.12
N VAL A 112 0.06 -19.63 -3.50
CA VAL A 112 0.39 -19.73 -2.07
C VAL A 112 -0.85 -19.29 -1.28
N PRO A 113 -1.43 -20.15 -0.43
CA PRO A 113 -2.56 -19.75 0.40
C PRO A 113 -2.21 -18.51 1.22
N ARG A 114 -3.05 -17.46 1.16
CA ARG A 114 -2.87 -16.28 2.00
C ARG A 114 -3.35 -16.60 3.41
N PRO A 115 -2.45 -16.74 4.40
CA PRO A 115 -2.86 -17.07 5.76
C PRO A 115 -3.56 -15.89 6.39
N SER A 116 -4.32 -16.18 7.44
CA SER A 116 -4.85 -15.15 8.32
C SER A 116 -3.70 -14.43 9.01
N ARG A 117 -3.75 -13.09 9.03
CA ARG A 117 -2.79 -12.27 9.78
C ARG A 117 -2.76 -12.72 11.26
N PRO A 118 -1.57 -12.98 11.85
CA PRO A 118 -1.44 -13.55 13.19
C PRO A 118 -1.92 -12.62 14.31
N ALA A 119 -1.89 -11.30 14.07
CA ALA A 119 -2.34 -10.28 15.01
C ALA A 119 -3.35 -9.34 14.34
N ARG A 120 -4.25 -8.73 15.13
CA ARG A 120 -5.15 -7.70 14.62
C ARG A 120 -4.32 -6.50 14.12
N PRO A 121 -4.63 -5.93 12.94
CA PRO A 121 -3.93 -4.73 12.45
C PRO A 121 -3.98 -3.60 13.47
N PRO A 122 -2.87 -2.86 13.65
CA PRO A 122 -2.88 -1.67 14.50
C PRO A 122 -3.91 -0.69 13.95
N ALA A 123 -4.68 -0.08 14.84
CA ALA A 123 -5.64 0.94 14.43
C ALA A 123 -4.88 2.11 13.80
N GLY A 124 -5.17 2.45 12.55
CA GLY A 124 -4.53 3.57 11.85
C GLY A 124 -4.84 4.92 12.52
N PRO A 125 -4.11 6.01 12.20
CA PRO A 125 -4.40 7.34 12.73
C PRO A 125 -5.88 7.75 12.52
N ALA A 126 -6.39 7.42 11.34
CA ALA A 126 -7.78 7.51 10.94
C ALA A 126 -8.74 6.81 11.91
N GLU A 127 -8.50 5.53 12.19
CA GLU A 127 -9.38 4.70 13.04
C GLU A 127 -9.30 5.12 14.51
N ARG A 128 -8.12 5.54 14.99
CA ARG A 128 -7.97 6.11 16.34
C ARG A 128 -8.71 7.42 16.49
N HIS A 129 -8.74 8.26 15.45
CA HIS A 129 -9.53 9.49 15.47
C HIS A 129 -11.03 9.17 15.39
N ALA A 130 -11.45 8.32 14.46
CA ALA A 130 -12.83 7.87 14.33
C ALA A 130 -13.36 7.23 15.63
N ARG A 131 -12.55 6.41 16.32
CA ARG A 131 -12.92 5.82 17.62
C ARG A 131 -13.06 6.87 18.73
N ARG A 132 -12.18 7.88 18.75
CA ARG A 132 -12.30 9.00 19.70
C ARG A 132 -13.53 9.84 19.43
N VAL A 133 -13.79 10.16 18.16
CA VAL A 133 -14.99 10.92 17.74
C VAL A 133 -16.25 10.11 18.01
N ALA A 134 -16.27 8.81 17.72
CA ALA A 134 -17.39 7.93 18.03
C ALA A 134 -17.66 7.85 19.54
N PHE A 135 -16.62 7.83 20.38
CA PHE A 135 -16.77 7.90 21.84
C PHE A 135 -17.36 9.26 22.27
N VAL A 136 -16.86 10.37 21.73
CA VAL A 136 -17.39 11.73 21.99
C VAL A 136 -18.82 11.87 21.48
N GLN A 137 -19.16 11.28 20.33
CA GLN A 137 -20.51 11.24 19.78
C GLN A 137 -21.44 10.38 20.64
N ALA A 138 -21.00 9.21 21.10
CA ALA A 138 -21.82 8.36 21.97
C ALA A 138 -22.12 9.03 23.31
N VAL A 139 -21.12 9.66 23.95
CA VAL A 139 -21.29 10.37 25.22
C VAL A 139 -22.06 11.68 25.02
N GLY A 140 -21.71 12.49 24.02
CA GLY A 140 -22.31 13.79 23.76
C GLY A 140 -23.75 13.70 23.25
N THR A 141 -24.06 12.75 22.38
CA THR A 141 -25.44 12.54 21.87
C THR A 141 -26.34 11.95 22.96
N GLY A 142 -25.80 11.10 23.82
CA GLY A 142 -26.51 10.58 24.99
C GLY A 142 -26.87 11.69 25.99
N LEU A 143 -25.92 12.58 26.32
CA LEU A 143 -26.16 13.68 27.24
C LEU A 143 -27.10 14.75 26.65
N ILE A 144 -26.85 15.18 25.41
CA ILE A 144 -27.65 16.23 24.76
C ILE A 144 -29.05 15.71 24.43
N GLY A 145 -29.19 14.46 23.98
CA GLY A 145 -30.51 13.85 23.75
C GLY A 145 -31.34 13.69 25.03
N ALA A 146 -30.69 13.36 26.15
CA ALA A 146 -31.35 13.30 27.46
C ALA A 146 -31.73 14.69 28.00
N LEU A 147 -30.90 15.71 27.74
CA LEU A 147 -31.11 17.09 28.22
C LEU A 147 -32.08 17.91 27.35
N THR A 148 -32.08 17.75 26.03
CA THR A 148 -32.85 18.63 25.12
C THR A 148 -34.20 18.07 24.71
N ARG A 149 -34.46 16.77 24.91
CA ARG A 149 -35.73 16.09 24.52
C ARG A 149 -36.14 16.37 23.06
N ASN A 150 -35.20 16.74 22.19
CA ASN A 150 -35.48 17.22 20.84
C ASN A 150 -34.55 16.56 19.81
N ALA A 151 -35.10 15.56 19.11
CA ALA A 151 -34.39 14.70 18.15
C ALA A 151 -33.72 15.46 17.00
N GLY A 152 -34.21 16.66 16.64
CA GLY A 152 -33.63 17.46 15.55
C GLY A 152 -32.23 18.00 15.86
N THR A 153 -31.95 18.33 17.13
CA THR A 153 -30.65 18.87 17.56
C THR A 153 -29.59 17.79 17.78
N ALA A 154 -30.01 16.60 18.24
CA ALA A 154 -29.13 15.44 18.39
C ALA A 154 -28.60 14.95 17.03
N SER A 155 -29.42 15.05 15.98
CA SER A 155 -29.02 14.55 14.67
C SER A 155 -28.18 15.52 13.84
N THR A 156 -28.41 16.83 13.96
CA THR A 156 -27.49 17.84 13.39
C THR A 156 -26.11 17.76 14.02
N ALA A 157 -26.04 17.49 15.34
CA ALA A 157 -24.77 17.23 16.03
C ALA A 157 -24.10 15.93 15.55
N ALA A 158 -24.87 14.87 15.31
CA ALA A 158 -24.34 13.60 14.78
C ALA A 158 -23.77 13.75 13.35
N VAL A 159 -24.49 14.45 12.46
CA VAL A 159 -24.04 14.74 11.08
C VAL A 159 -22.82 15.68 11.08
N ALA A 160 -22.80 16.69 11.95
CA ALA A 160 -21.67 17.61 12.08
C ALA A 160 -20.40 16.93 12.62
N ALA A 161 -20.56 15.89 13.44
CA ALA A 161 -19.45 15.13 14.00
C ALA A 161 -19.01 13.94 13.12
N ALA A 162 -19.70 13.65 12.01
CA ALA A 162 -19.27 12.61 11.08
C ALA A 162 -17.92 13.00 10.43
N PRO A 163 -16.89 12.14 10.47
CA PRO A 163 -15.55 12.46 9.95
C PRO A 163 -15.50 12.35 8.41
N ARG A 164 -16.48 12.92 7.70
CA ARG A 164 -16.60 12.87 6.24
C ARG A 164 -15.37 13.44 5.53
N ALA A 165 -14.87 14.58 5.99
CA ALA A 165 -13.69 15.20 5.38
C ALA A 165 -12.44 14.29 5.44
N MET A 166 -12.29 13.51 6.52
CA MET A 166 -11.20 12.55 6.64
C MET A 166 -11.29 11.43 5.60
N TYR A 167 -12.47 10.83 5.43
CA TYR A 167 -12.69 9.76 4.46
C TYR A 167 -12.54 10.26 3.02
N THR A 168 -13.13 11.41 2.69
CA THR A 168 -13.02 11.99 1.35
C THR A 168 -11.58 12.35 1.00
N ALA A 169 -10.80 12.91 1.93
CA ALA A 169 -9.40 13.24 1.67
C ALA A 169 -8.57 12.00 1.38
N ARG A 170 -8.68 10.95 2.22
CA ARG A 170 -7.97 9.68 2.02
C ARG A 170 -8.35 9.01 0.69
N GLU A 171 -9.64 8.98 0.39
CA GLU A 171 -10.15 8.33 -0.81
C GLU A 171 -9.75 9.11 -2.08
N SER A 172 -9.81 10.45 -2.06
CA SER A 172 -9.37 11.28 -3.18
C SER A 172 -7.88 11.13 -3.48
N PHE A 173 -7.06 11.01 -2.43
CA PHE A 173 -5.64 10.77 -2.55
C PHE A 173 -5.38 9.39 -3.16
N ALA A 174 -6.00 8.34 -2.61
CA ALA A 174 -5.86 6.98 -3.10
C ALA A 174 -6.28 6.85 -4.57
N ALA A 175 -7.45 7.39 -4.94
CA ALA A 175 -7.94 7.33 -6.32
C ALA A 175 -7.04 8.11 -7.31
N THR A 176 -6.52 9.27 -6.90
CA THR A 176 -5.59 10.05 -7.73
C THR A 176 -4.25 9.36 -7.88
N LEU A 177 -3.72 8.79 -6.79
CA LEU A 177 -2.48 8.03 -6.79
C LEU A 177 -2.60 6.77 -7.66
N GLY A 178 -3.66 5.97 -7.47
CA GLY A 178 -3.91 4.76 -8.25
C GLY A 178 -4.01 5.05 -9.75
N ARG A 179 -4.77 6.09 -10.11
CA ARG A 179 -4.82 6.57 -11.49
C ARG A 179 -3.45 7.01 -12.02
N GLY A 180 -2.70 7.80 -11.26
CA GLY A 180 -1.38 8.30 -11.69
C GLY A 180 -0.36 7.18 -11.85
N LEU A 181 -0.34 6.22 -10.93
CA LEU A 181 0.52 5.03 -11.00
C LEU A 181 0.17 4.16 -12.20
N ALA A 182 -1.12 3.93 -12.47
CA ALA A 182 -1.58 3.14 -13.61
C ALA A 182 -1.36 3.83 -14.96
N ASP A 183 -1.62 5.15 -15.06
CA ASP A 183 -1.50 5.89 -16.32
C ASP A 183 -0.05 6.24 -16.68
N GLN A 184 0.78 6.62 -15.71
CA GLN A 184 2.14 7.14 -15.96
C GLN A 184 3.26 6.13 -15.74
N HIS A 185 3.04 5.15 -14.84
CA HIS A 185 4.08 4.19 -14.44
C HIS A 185 3.66 2.74 -14.72
N ALA A 186 2.53 2.56 -15.42
CA ALA A 186 1.96 1.26 -15.74
C ALA A 186 1.81 0.30 -14.55
N VAL A 187 1.71 0.81 -13.32
CA VAL A 187 1.47 -0.03 -12.14
C VAL A 187 0.07 -0.62 -12.22
N LEU A 188 -0.04 -1.92 -11.97
CA LEU A 188 -1.33 -2.62 -11.92
C LEU A 188 -1.70 -2.93 -10.46
N PRO A 189 -2.72 -2.25 -9.90
CA PRO A 189 -3.30 -2.66 -8.63
C PRO A 189 -4.20 -3.88 -8.83
N LEU A 190 -3.76 -5.04 -8.38
CA LEU A 190 -4.61 -6.23 -8.26
C LEU A 190 -5.62 -6.09 -7.12
N ARG A 191 -5.22 -5.36 -6.07
CA ARG A 191 -6.08 -5.05 -4.92
C ARG A 191 -6.08 -3.55 -4.65
N PRO A 192 -7.09 -2.80 -5.14
CA PRO A 192 -7.18 -1.34 -4.97
C PRO A 192 -7.21 -0.89 -3.49
N ASP A 193 -7.62 -1.78 -2.58
CA ASP A 193 -7.60 -1.52 -1.13
C ASP A 193 -6.19 -1.37 -0.55
N SER A 194 -5.16 -1.89 -1.22
CA SER A 194 -3.76 -1.75 -0.79
C SER A 194 -3.29 -0.28 -0.82
N LEU A 195 -3.69 0.49 -1.84
CA LEU A 195 -3.43 1.92 -1.95
C LEU A 195 -4.05 2.69 -0.78
N ARG A 196 -5.24 2.26 -0.36
CA ARG A 196 -5.95 2.84 0.78
C ARG A 196 -5.28 2.48 2.10
N ARG A 197 -4.38 1.49 2.17
CA ARG A 197 -3.62 1.09 3.39
C ARG A 197 -2.24 1.74 3.51
N LEU A 198 -1.77 2.44 2.47
CA LEU A 198 -0.44 3.06 2.47
C LEU A 198 -0.21 4.05 3.62
N ASP A 199 -1.26 4.70 4.12
CA ASP A 199 -1.19 5.60 5.28
C ASP A 199 -0.90 4.87 6.60
N LYS A 200 -1.10 3.56 6.65
CA LYS A 200 -0.90 2.72 7.85
C LYS A 200 0.45 2.02 7.85
N VAL A 201 1.07 1.81 6.69
CA VAL A 201 2.37 1.14 6.56
C VAL A 201 3.38 1.87 7.44
N ASP A 202 4.02 1.16 8.34
CA ASP A 202 5.04 1.68 9.25
C ASP A 202 6.30 0.80 9.31
N ALA A 203 6.28 -0.38 8.66
CA ALA A 203 7.43 -1.22 8.41
C ALA A 203 7.49 -1.61 6.93
N LEU A 204 8.68 -1.56 6.34
CA LEU A 204 8.97 -2.01 4.98
C LEU A 204 9.99 -3.14 5.02
N LEU A 205 9.57 -4.33 4.62
CA LEU A 205 10.46 -5.46 4.36
C LEU A 205 10.89 -5.44 2.90
N VAL A 206 12.18 -5.30 2.65
CA VAL A 206 12.74 -5.31 1.29
C VAL A 206 13.47 -6.63 1.06
N ASP A 207 13.02 -7.39 0.06
CA ASP A 207 13.72 -8.56 -0.45
C ASP A 207 15.00 -8.10 -1.17
N PRO A 208 16.21 -8.49 -0.73
CA PRO A 208 17.48 -8.09 -1.34
C PRO A 208 17.56 -8.38 -2.85
N ARG A 209 16.86 -9.41 -3.33
CA ARG A 209 16.84 -9.78 -4.76
C ARG A 209 16.21 -8.68 -5.62
N VAL A 210 15.30 -7.88 -5.07
CA VAL A 210 14.65 -6.77 -5.81
C VAL A 210 15.62 -5.61 -6.09
N LEU A 211 16.68 -5.50 -5.30
CA LEU A 211 17.70 -4.46 -5.42
C LEU A 211 18.83 -4.88 -6.38
N CYS A 212 18.76 -6.08 -6.94
CA CYS A 212 19.77 -6.63 -7.84
C CYS A 212 19.35 -6.48 -9.30
N GLY A 213 20.32 -6.17 -10.15
CA GLY A 213 20.17 -6.19 -11.61
C GLY A 213 20.59 -7.52 -12.21
N GLU A 214 20.72 -7.55 -13.53
CA GLU A 214 21.08 -8.76 -14.29
C GLU A 214 22.59 -8.97 -14.39
N ASN A 215 23.38 -7.89 -14.32
CA ASN A 215 24.83 -7.96 -14.43
C ASN A 215 25.45 -8.59 -13.19
N LEU A 216 26.48 -9.41 -13.36
CA LEU A 216 27.25 -10.00 -12.27
C LEU A 216 28.41 -9.09 -11.84
N ARG A 217 28.77 -9.16 -10.56
CA ARG A 217 29.95 -8.49 -9.99
C ARG A 217 30.67 -9.39 -9.00
N VAL A 218 31.97 -9.14 -8.86
CA VAL A 218 32.79 -9.72 -7.78
C VAL A 218 32.43 -8.98 -6.48
N THR A 219 31.94 -9.72 -5.49
CA THR A 219 31.51 -9.15 -4.20
C THR A 219 32.54 -9.41 -3.10
N ARG A 220 33.16 -10.59 -3.10
CA ARG A 220 34.13 -10.99 -2.08
C ARG A 220 35.19 -11.88 -2.72
N VAL A 221 36.40 -11.85 -2.19
CA VAL A 221 37.44 -12.82 -2.52
C VAL A 221 37.96 -13.41 -1.21
N ARG A 222 38.09 -14.73 -1.13
CA ARG A 222 38.57 -15.44 0.07
C ARG A 222 39.74 -16.36 -0.26
N GLY A 223 40.51 -16.70 0.76
CA GLY A 223 41.64 -17.62 0.63
C GLY A 223 42.82 -17.06 -0.16
N VAL A 224 43.00 -15.74 -0.23
CA VAL A 224 44.09 -15.12 -0.99
C VAL A 224 45.37 -14.98 -0.13
N PRO A 225 46.56 -15.36 -0.62
CA PRO A 225 47.83 -15.12 0.04
C PRO A 225 48.11 -13.62 0.26
N ASP A 226 48.91 -13.30 1.28
CA ASP A 226 49.32 -11.92 1.53
C ASP A 226 50.07 -11.36 0.31
N GLY A 227 49.67 -10.17 -0.17
CA GLY A 227 50.22 -9.53 -1.37
C GLY A 227 49.60 -9.95 -2.71
N ALA A 228 48.77 -11.00 -2.76
CA ALA A 228 48.15 -11.48 -4.00
C ALA A 228 46.71 -10.95 -4.23
N LEU A 229 46.17 -10.09 -3.35
CA LEU A 229 44.80 -9.59 -3.43
C LEU A 229 44.47 -8.87 -4.73
N THR A 230 45.37 -8.00 -5.21
CA THR A 230 45.18 -7.27 -6.47
C THR A 230 45.12 -8.22 -7.67
N ALA A 231 46.01 -9.22 -7.71
CA ALA A 231 46.02 -10.23 -8.76
C ALA A 231 44.75 -11.10 -8.71
N ALA A 232 44.28 -11.45 -7.51
CA ALA A 232 43.03 -12.17 -7.31
C ALA A 232 41.80 -11.39 -7.76
N TRP A 233 41.77 -10.09 -7.48
CA TRP A 233 40.69 -9.21 -7.91
C TRP A 233 40.66 -9.04 -9.44
N GLN A 234 41.81 -8.77 -10.07
CA GLN A 234 41.92 -8.69 -11.53
C GLN A 234 41.51 -10.01 -12.21
N ARG A 235 41.91 -11.14 -11.64
CA ARG A 235 41.50 -12.45 -12.15
C ARG A 235 40.00 -12.68 -12.03
N ALA A 236 39.41 -12.32 -10.89
CA ALA A 236 37.98 -12.41 -10.68
C ALA A 236 37.19 -11.53 -11.66
N GLN A 237 37.69 -10.34 -12.00
CA GLN A 237 37.10 -9.48 -13.02
C GLN A 237 37.17 -10.09 -14.43
N HIS A 238 38.26 -10.79 -14.76
CA HIS A 238 38.34 -11.54 -16.01
C HIS A 238 37.31 -12.68 -16.09
N LEU A 239 36.99 -13.34 -14.97
CA LEU A 239 35.94 -14.38 -14.94
C LEU A 239 34.56 -13.83 -15.32
N LEU A 240 34.25 -12.57 -15.00
CA LEU A 240 32.96 -11.95 -15.36
C LEU A 240 32.71 -11.88 -16.88
N HIS A 241 33.76 -11.93 -17.69
CA HIS A 241 33.66 -11.89 -19.16
C HIS A 241 33.45 -13.28 -19.78
N GLN A 242 33.50 -14.35 -18.99
CA GLN A 242 33.27 -15.70 -19.49
C GLN A 242 31.76 -15.99 -19.58
N PRO A 243 31.29 -16.55 -20.71
CA PRO A 243 29.89 -16.92 -20.86
C PRO A 243 29.51 -18.08 -19.93
N GLY A 244 28.29 -18.09 -19.42
CA GLY A 244 27.76 -19.19 -18.59
C GLY A 244 28.16 -19.13 -17.11
N LEU A 245 28.55 -17.96 -16.62
CA LEU A 245 28.86 -17.76 -15.22
C LEU A 245 27.58 -17.61 -14.38
N ASP A 246 27.40 -18.47 -13.40
CA ASP A 246 26.27 -18.41 -12.46
C ASP A 246 26.64 -17.68 -11.15
N PRO A 247 25.67 -17.12 -10.40
CA PRO A 247 25.93 -16.59 -9.06
C PRO A 247 26.45 -17.67 -8.11
N GLY A 248 27.54 -17.40 -7.40
CA GLY A 248 28.11 -18.34 -6.44
C GLY A 248 29.59 -18.14 -6.16
N TRP A 249 30.18 -19.08 -5.43
CA TRP A 249 31.62 -19.16 -5.21
C TRP A 249 32.29 -19.83 -6.40
N HIS A 250 33.27 -19.15 -6.98
CA HIS A 250 34.06 -19.65 -8.11
C HIS A 250 35.53 -19.70 -7.73
N ALA A 251 36.18 -20.82 -8.03
CA ALA A 251 37.61 -20.96 -7.88
C ALA A 251 38.34 -20.01 -8.85
N LEU A 252 39.42 -19.38 -8.39
CA LEU A 252 40.29 -18.51 -9.17
C LEU A 252 41.47 -19.32 -9.72
N PRO A 253 41.49 -19.63 -11.04
CA PRO A 253 42.54 -20.45 -11.60
C PRO A 253 43.91 -19.75 -11.49
N GLY A 254 44.91 -20.49 -11.00
CA GLY A 254 46.30 -20.02 -10.92
C GLY A 254 46.62 -19.13 -9.71
N ILE A 255 45.71 -19.01 -8.73
CA ILE A 255 45.99 -18.34 -7.45
C ILE A 255 45.90 -19.37 -6.32
N PRO A 256 47.03 -19.71 -5.67
CA PRO A 256 47.04 -20.70 -4.61
C PRO A 256 46.25 -20.17 -3.40
N ALA A 257 45.55 -21.04 -2.70
CA ALA A 257 44.89 -20.68 -1.46
C ALA A 257 45.89 -20.33 -0.34
N ARG A 258 45.48 -19.44 0.57
CA ARG A 258 46.19 -19.13 1.81
C ARG A 258 46.06 -20.30 2.79
N GLY A 259 47.15 -21.02 3.07
CA GLY A 259 47.20 -22.07 4.09
C GLY A 259 47.87 -23.37 3.63
N THR A 260 47.87 -24.39 4.49
CA THR A 260 48.54 -25.70 4.28
C THR A 260 47.87 -26.59 3.24
N ASP A 261 46.70 -26.21 2.74
CA ASP A 261 46.01 -26.96 1.69
C ASP A 261 46.60 -26.61 0.32
N ARG A 262 47.67 -27.34 -0.06
CA ARG A 262 48.39 -27.13 -1.34
C ARG A 262 47.51 -27.35 -2.58
N ASN A 263 46.29 -27.87 -2.41
CA ASN A 263 45.28 -28.07 -3.47
C ASN A 263 44.13 -27.06 -3.43
N GLY A 264 44.04 -26.20 -2.42
CA GLY A 264 43.00 -25.16 -2.36
C GLY A 264 43.27 -24.06 -3.39
N ALA A 265 42.24 -23.63 -4.12
CA ALA A 265 42.28 -22.42 -4.92
C ALA A 265 41.71 -21.24 -4.12
N ALA A 266 42.23 -20.03 -4.34
CA ALA A 266 41.52 -18.84 -3.89
C ALA A 266 40.15 -18.77 -4.58
N GLU A 267 39.13 -18.24 -3.91
CA GLU A 267 37.76 -18.21 -4.45
C GLU A 267 37.20 -16.80 -4.48
N ALA A 268 36.46 -16.49 -5.53
CA ALA A 268 35.71 -15.25 -5.67
C ALA A 268 34.20 -15.53 -5.58
N LEU A 269 33.52 -14.76 -4.76
CA LEU A 269 32.07 -14.72 -4.68
C LEU A 269 31.55 -13.77 -5.75
N ILE A 270 30.83 -14.32 -6.71
CA ILE A 270 30.25 -13.59 -7.83
C ILE A 270 28.75 -13.58 -7.64
N LEU A 271 28.16 -12.40 -7.58
CA LEU A 271 26.75 -12.20 -7.32
C LEU A 271 26.18 -11.14 -8.25
N ALA A 272 24.86 -11.05 -8.32
CA ALA A 272 24.18 -9.97 -9.03
C ALA A 272 24.61 -8.60 -8.48
N SER A 273 24.95 -7.70 -9.39
CA SER A 273 25.23 -6.30 -9.10
C SER A 273 23.97 -5.58 -8.66
N HIS A 274 24.13 -4.49 -7.91
CA HIS A 274 22.99 -3.67 -7.52
C HIS A 274 22.39 -3.00 -8.76
N HIS A 275 21.06 -2.98 -8.82
CA HIS A 275 20.33 -2.22 -9.83
C HIS A 275 20.71 -0.72 -9.71
N PRO A 276 20.86 0.03 -10.82
CA PRO A 276 21.24 1.44 -10.75
C PRO A 276 20.35 2.31 -9.85
N LEU A 277 19.06 1.97 -9.75
CA LEU A 277 18.08 2.65 -8.89
C LEU A 277 18.01 2.11 -7.44
N ALA A 278 18.79 1.08 -7.08
CA ALA A 278 18.71 0.44 -5.77
C ALA A 278 18.98 1.41 -4.61
N SER A 279 20.05 2.21 -4.72
CA SER A 279 20.38 3.22 -3.71
C SER A 279 19.31 4.30 -3.59
N ALA A 280 18.73 4.73 -4.71
CA ALA A 280 17.66 5.72 -4.75
C ALA A 280 16.37 5.20 -4.09
N VAL A 281 15.99 3.94 -4.36
CA VAL A 281 14.85 3.27 -3.72
C VAL A 281 15.06 3.12 -2.22
N VAL A 282 16.21 2.63 -1.80
CA VAL A 282 16.53 2.47 -0.37
C VAL A 282 16.55 3.81 0.35
N ALA A 283 17.12 4.85 -0.27
CA ALA A 283 17.11 6.20 0.27
C ALA A 283 15.68 6.77 0.40
N GLU A 284 14.82 6.56 -0.61
CA GLU A 284 13.42 6.99 -0.54
C GLU A 284 12.62 6.22 0.49
N ALA A 285 12.83 4.90 0.57
CA ALA A 285 12.23 4.05 1.58
C ALA A 285 12.58 4.54 2.99
N ARG A 286 13.84 4.92 3.23
CA ARG A 286 14.27 5.52 4.50
C ARG A 286 13.63 6.89 4.75
N ARG A 287 13.52 7.74 3.73
CA ARG A 287 12.80 9.03 3.82
C ARG A 287 11.31 8.85 4.13
N SER A 288 10.74 7.69 3.81
CA SER A 288 9.36 7.38 4.16
C SER A 288 9.12 7.37 5.67
N GLY A 289 10.15 7.15 6.49
CA GLY A 289 10.04 7.02 7.95
C GLY A 289 9.41 5.70 8.41
N ALA A 290 9.22 4.72 7.50
CA ALA A 290 8.92 3.35 7.87
C ALA A 290 10.18 2.65 8.40
N LYS A 291 10.02 1.71 9.34
CA LYS A 291 11.08 0.84 9.82
C LYS A 291 11.55 -0.05 8.67
N MET A 292 12.82 0.07 8.30
CA MET A 292 13.43 -0.65 7.19
C MET A 292 13.97 -1.98 7.65
N VAL A 293 13.45 -3.07 7.10
CA VAL A 293 13.87 -4.44 7.44
C VAL A 293 14.30 -5.16 6.18
N SER A 294 15.37 -5.95 6.28
CA SER A 294 15.79 -6.89 5.24
C SER A 294 16.40 -8.15 5.87
N VAL A 295 16.95 -9.01 5.05
CA VAL A 295 17.55 -10.29 5.44
C VAL A 295 19.03 -10.31 5.08
N ASP A 296 19.82 -10.99 5.91
CA ASP A 296 21.28 -11.00 5.85
C ASP A 296 21.75 -11.95 4.74
N VAL A 297 21.96 -11.37 3.57
CA VAL A 297 22.53 -12.05 2.42
C VAL A 297 23.64 -11.20 1.83
N ASP A 298 24.58 -11.86 1.16
CA ASP A 298 25.72 -11.18 0.55
C ASP A 298 25.32 -10.15 -0.53
N TYR A 299 24.15 -10.34 -1.17
CA TYR A 299 23.58 -9.38 -2.14
C TYR A 299 23.35 -7.98 -1.54
N LEU A 300 23.13 -7.87 -0.22
CA LEU A 300 22.82 -6.59 0.40
C LEU A 300 24.03 -5.64 0.40
N GLY A 301 25.25 -6.20 0.55
CA GLY A 301 26.52 -5.48 0.39
C GLY A 301 26.55 -4.10 1.05
N GLU A 302 26.83 -3.07 0.26
CA GLU A 302 26.91 -1.67 0.69
C GLU A 302 25.58 -1.05 1.14
N LEU A 303 24.44 -1.68 0.82
CA LEU A 303 23.10 -1.18 1.19
C LEU A 303 22.71 -1.59 2.62
N ARG A 304 23.47 -2.50 3.25
CA ARG A 304 23.22 -2.98 4.62
C ARG A 304 22.98 -1.84 5.64
N PRO A 305 23.78 -0.76 5.69
CA PRO A 305 23.61 0.29 6.71
C PRO A 305 22.31 1.10 6.59
N ALA A 306 21.57 0.96 5.48
CA ALA A 306 20.32 1.67 5.29
C ALA A 306 19.11 0.98 5.95
N PHE A 307 19.28 -0.26 6.43
CA PHE A 307 18.24 -1.02 7.10
C PHE A 307 18.38 -0.88 8.62
N ASP A 308 17.26 -0.61 9.30
CA ASP A 308 17.22 -0.54 10.76
C ASP A 308 17.44 -1.92 11.38
N GLU A 309 17.06 -2.97 10.65
CA GLU A 309 17.13 -4.34 11.09
C GLU A 309 17.43 -5.30 9.93
N ILE A 310 18.46 -6.14 10.11
CA ILE A 310 18.83 -7.19 9.15
C ILE A 310 18.69 -8.53 9.87
N ARG A 311 17.84 -9.41 9.35
CA ARG A 311 17.55 -10.72 9.94
C ARG A 311 18.48 -11.80 9.38
N PRO A 312 19.06 -12.68 10.21
CA PRO A 312 19.89 -13.77 9.71
C PRO A 312 19.07 -14.72 8.84
N VAL A 313 19.72 -15.28 7.81
CA VAL A 313 19.15 -16.31 6.92
C VAL A 313 19.91 -17.61 7.17
N HIS A 314 19.20 -18.71 7.35
CA HIS A 314 19.78 -20.04 7.34
C HIS A 314 19.91 -20.51 5.89
N GLU A 315 20.97 -21.26 5.56
CA GLU A 315 21.29 -21.65 4.18
C GLU A 315 20.08 -22.25 3.44
N GLY A 316 19.75 -21.69 2.26
CA GLY A 316 18.66 -22.15 1.41
C GLY A 316 17.24 -21.67 1.79
N ALA A 317 17.05 -21.03 2.94
CA ALA A 317 15.73 -20.68 3.49
C ALA A 317 15.37 -19.19 3.33
N LEU A 318 15.74 -18.54 2.22
CA LEU A 318 15.52 -17.10 2.03
C LEU A 318 14.03 -16.72 2.04
N ASP A 319 13.20 -17.44 1.30
CA ASP A 319 11.76 -17.15 1.21
C ASP A 319 11.05 -17.39 2.54
N GLU A 320 11.46 -18.43 3.27
CA GLU A 320 10.99 -18.71 4.63
C GLU A 320 11.42 -17.59 5.59
N ALA A 321 12.69 -17.16 5.56
CA ALA A 321 13.19 -16.06 6.39
C ALA A 321 12.46 -14.73 6.12
N LEU A 322 12.10 -14.45 4.87
CA LEU A 322 11.28 -13.30 4.50
C LEU A 322 9.85 -13.42 5.05
N ALA A 323 9.19 -14.56 4.87
CA ALA A 323 7.85 -14.81 5.39
C ALA A 323 7.81 -14.69 6.93
N ASP A 324 8.79 -15.29 7.60
CA ASP A 324 9.02 -15.20 9.03
C ASP A 324 9.21 -13.76 9.51
N ALA A 325 9.96 -12.95 8.77
CA ALA A 325 10.15 -11.54 9.08
C ALA A 325 8.83 -10.76 9.03
N VAL A 326 7.96 -11.06 8.05
CA VAL A 326 6.62 -10.47 7.97
C VAL A 326 5.79 -10.84 9.20
N VAL A 327 5.74 -12.12 9.55
CA VAL A 327 4.99 -12.62 10.72
C VAL A 327 5.46 -11.94 12.00
N ARG A 328 6.77 -11.87 12.23
CA ARG A 328 7.33 -11.22 13.42
C ARG A 328 7.01 -9.73 13.49
N LEU A 329 7.11 -9.00 12.37
CA LEU A 329 6.74 -7.59 12.33
C LEU A 329 5.26 -7.38 12.61
N GLN A 330 4.38 -8.23 12.07
CA GLN A 330 2.95 -8.16 12.34
C GLN A 330 2.61 -8.49 13.79
N GLN A 331 3.29 -9.46 14.41
CA GLN A 331 3.18 -9.78 15.83
C GLN A 331 3.66 -8.62 16.73
N ALA A 332 4.70 -7.90 16.30
CA ALA A 332 5.14 -6.66 16.94
C ALA A 332 4.16 -5.49 16.75
N GLY A 333 3.07 -5.68 16.00
CA GLY A 333 2.02 -4.70 15.80
C GLY A 333 2.26 -3.72 14.65
N HIS A 334 3.23 -3.99 13.77
CA HIS A 334 3.47 -3.17 12.57
C HIS A 334 2.49 -3.51 11.44
N THR A 335 2.20 -2.53 10.59
CA THR A 335 1.58 -2.73 9.27
C THR A 335 2.70 -2.87 8.23
N VAL A 336 2.84 -4.07 7.67
CA VAL A 336 4.02 -4.44 6.89
C VAL A 336 3.76 -4.33 5.40
N ALA A 337 4.54 -3.49 4.72
CA ALA A 337 4.69 -3.55 3.28
C ALA A 337 5.88 -4.45 2.91
N VAL A 338 5.71 -5.30 1.90
CA VAL A 338 6.79 -6.15 1.38
C VAL A 338 7.10 -5.74 -0.05
N LEU A 339 8.36 -5.43 -0.33
CA LEU A 339 8.86 -5.20 -1.68
C LEU A 339 9.67 -6.42 -2.13
N SER A 340 9.16 -7.18 -3.09
CA SER A 340 9.81 -8.38 -3.59
C SER A 340 9.55 -8.61 -5.08
N ARG A 341 10.39 -9.44 -5.70
CA ARG A 341 10.25 -9.93 -7.07
C ARG A 341 9.97 -11.44 -7.17
N ALA A 342 10.15 -12.19 -6.07
CA ALA A 342 10.12 -13.66 -6.09
C ALA A 342 9.63 -14.29 -4.77
N GLY A 343 9.58 -13.54 -3.66
CA GLY A 343 9.16 -14.04 -2.36
C GLY A 343 7.64 -14.16 -2.25
N ALA A 344 7.05 -15.12 -2.94
CA ALA A 344 5.60 -15.34 -3.01
C ALA A 344 4.96 -15.47 -1.61
N GLN A 345 5.57 -16.24 -0.71
CA GLN A 345 5.07 -16.40 0.66
C GLN A 345 5.07 -15.09 1.44
N ALA A 346 6.16 -14.31 1.36
CA ALA A 346 6.24 -13.02 2.02
C ALA A 346 5.23 -12.00 1.44
N LEU A 347 5.02 -12.01 0.12
CA LEU A 347 4.00 -11.18 -0.53
C LEU A 347 2.58 -11.59 -0.08
N CYS A 348 2.27 -12.89 -0.02
CA CYS A 348 0.98 -13.37 0.46
C CYS A 348 0.69 -12.99 1.92
N PHE A 349 1.72 -12.88 2.75
CA PHE A 349 1.59 -12.62 4.19
C PHE A 349 1.54 -11.11 4.49
N ALA A 350 1.97 -10.26 3.56
CA ALA A 350 2.08 -8.82 3.74
C ALA A 350 0.72 -8.13 3.96
N ASP A 351 0.73 -6.99 4.66
CA ASP A 351 -0.44 -6.10 4.72
C ASP A 351 -0.61 -5.28 3.43
N VAL A 352 0.53 -5.01 2.75
CA VAL A 352 0.62 -4.41 1.41
C VAL A 352 1.74 -5.11 0.64
N ALA A 353 1.39 -5.89 -0.38
CA ALA A 353 2.35 -6.63 -1.19
C ALA A 353 2.74 -5.87 -2.48
N LEU A 354 4.02 -5.50 -2.60
CA LEU A 354 4.59 -4.79 -3.74
C LEU A 354 5.46 -5.75 -4.57
N GLY A 355 4.92 -6.23 -5.69
CA GLY A 355 5.59 -7.17 -6.58
C GLY A 355 6.28 -6.46 -7.74
N VAL A 356 7.60 -6.52 -7.83
CA VAL A 356 8.34 -5.99 -8.99
C VAL A 356 8.46 -7.06 -10.06
N VAL A 357 8.03 -6.73 -11.28
CA VAL A 357 8.13 -7.62 -12.44
C VAL A 357 9.60 -7.87 -12.76
N SER A 358 9.90 -9.10 -13.16
CA SER A 358 11.21 -9.40 -13.72
C SER A 358 11.15 -10.50 -14.78
N ASN A 359 12.30 -10.84 -15.37
CA ASN A 359 12.48 -11.90 -16.36
C ASN A 359 12.00 -13.26 -15.86
N GLY A 360 11.93 -13.46 -14.54
CA GLY A 360 11.36 -14.66 -13.91
C GLY A 360 9.83 -14.71 -13.90
N GLY A 361 9.15 -13.70 -14.46
CA GLY A 361 7.70 -13.60 -14.52
C GLY A 361 7.11 -12.52 -13.62
N ILE A 362 5.79 -12.44 -13.63
CA ILE A 362 5.00 -11.54 -12.76
C ILE A 362 4.68 -12.31 -11.47
N ALA A 363 4.77 -11.65 -10.32
CA ALA A 363 4.32 -12.23 -9.05
C ALA A 363 2.80 -11.99 -8.88
N PRO A 364 1.91 -12.98 -9.13
CA PRO A 364 0.47 -12.80 -9.04
C PRO A 364 -0.02 -12.58 -7.60
N ASP A 365 0.80 -12.95 -6.62
CA ASP A 365 0.50 -12.82 -5.19
C ASP A 365 0.59 -11.38 -4.67
N ALA A 366 1.14 -10.45 -5.47
CA ALA A 366 1.23 -9.05 -5.10
C ALA A 366 -0.14 -8.36 -5.05
N ASP A 367 -0.22 -7.26 -4.30
CA ASP A 367 -1.38 -6.37 -4.31
C ASP A 367 -1.20 -5.27 -5.36
N LEU A 368 0.04 -4.82 -5.55
CA LEU A 368 0.48 -3.92 -6.61
C LEU A 368 1.59 -4.59 -7.42
N ILE A 369 1.36 -4.74 -8.73
CA ILE A 369 2.38 -5.16 -9.69
C ILE A 369 3.08 -3.92 -10.22
N LEU A 370 4.39 -3.86 -10.01
CA LEU A 370 5.28 -2.77 -10.35
C LEU A 370 6.14 -3.19 -11.55
N PRO A 371 6.07 -2.51 -12.70
CA PRO A 371 6.85 -2.90 -13.88
C PRO A 371 8.36 -2.89 -13.65
N ASP A 372 8.84 -2.01 -12.78
CA ASP A 372 10.26 -1.81 -12.51
C ASP A 372 10.51 -1.21 -11.12
N LEU A 373 11.79 -1.04 -10.79
CA LEU A 373 12.24 -0.45 -9.52
C LEU A 373 11.94 1.07 -9.47
N ALA A 374 11.78 1.75 -10.61
CA ALA A 374 11.36 3.16 -10.65
C ALA A 374 9.90 3.32 -10.18
N SER A 375 9.04 2.39 -10.55
CA SER A 375 7.64 2.34 -10.10
C SER A 375 7.57 2.07 -8.60
N ALA A 376 8.43 1.20 -8.07
CA ALA A 376 8.58 1.01 -6.63
C ALA A 376 8.96 2.31 -5.91
N TRP A 377 9.92 3.06 -6.47
CA TRP A 377 10.31 4.37 -5.93
C TRP A 377 9.13 5.34 -5.82
N GLN A 378 8.25 5.39 -6.84
CA GLN A 378 7.07 6.28 -6.82
C GLN A 378 6.06 5.90 -5.73
N VAL A 379 5.84 4.60 -5.52
CA VAL A 379 4.95 4.13 -4.45
C VAL A 379 5.53 4.47 -3.07
N LEU A 380 6.83 4.25 -2.87
CA LEU A 380 7.50 4.57 -1.60
C LEU A 380 7.48 6.07 -1.31
N ARG A 381 7.68 6.91 -2.33
CA ARG A 381 7.55 8.37 -2.24
C ARG A 381 6.15 8.81 -1.85
N ALA A 382 5.12 8.05 -2.21
CA ALA A 382 3.74 8.34 -1.86
C ALA A 382 3.39 8.02 -0.40
N LEU A 383 4.21 7.22 0.31
CA LEU A 383 3.91 6.80 1.71
C LEU A 383 3.77 8.01 2.66
N PRO A 384 4.73 8.96 2.75
CA PRO A 384 4.55 10.15 3.59
C PRO A 384 3.34 11.00 3.18
N ALA A 385 3.10 11.11 1.89
CA ALA A 385 1.97 11.89 1.35
C ALA A 385 0.62 11.26 1.73
N ALA A 386 0.51 9.93 1.74
CA ALA A 386 -0.68 9.21 2.20
C ALA A 386 -0.98 9.47 3.68
N ARG A 387 0.06 9.44 4.53
CA ARG A 387 -0.06 9.75 5.96
C ARG A 387 -0.45 11.21 6.17
N GLU A 388 0.13 12.12 5.39
CA GLU A 388 -0.17 13.55 5.47
C GLU A 388 -1.60 13.86 5.02
N ALA A 389 -2.09 13.25 3.94
CA ALA A 389 -3.46 13.38 3.48
C ALA A 389 -4.46 12.95 4.58
N THR A 390 -4.17 11.83 5.24
CA THR A 390 -4.97 11.34 6.37
C THR A 390 -4.92 12.30 7.56
N ARG A 391 -3.73 12.80 7.92
CA ARG A 391 -3.54 13.77 9.03
C ARG A 391 -4.28 15.08 8.77
N ARG A 392 -4.21 15.61 7.55
CA ARG A 392 -4.94 16.83 7.15
C ARG A 392 -6.44 16.61 7.15
N GLY A 393 -6.92 15.47 6.63
CA GLY A 393 -8.33 15.09 6.69
C GLY A 393 -8.87 15.06 8.12
N ILE A 394 -8.10 14.48 9.06
CA ILE A 394 -8.40 14.51 10.50
C ILE A 394 -8.46 15.95 11.02
N ALA A 395 -7.49 16.79 10.70
CA ALA A 395 -7.43 18.16 11.18
C ALA A 395 -8.63 19.01 10.71
N ILE A 396 -9.05 18.83 9.46
CA ILE A 396 -10.23 19.48 8.87
C ILE A 396 -11.50 18.98 9.57
N SER A 397 -11.66 17.67 9.76
CA SER A 397 -12.80 17.07 10.48
C SER A 397 -12.89 17.53 11.93
N ALA A 398 -11.76 17.75 12.61
CA ALA A 398 -11.72 18.22 13.99
C ALA A 398 -12.00 19.73 14.15
N GLY A 399 -12.27 20.47 13.06
CA GLY A 399 -12.56 21.90 13.12
C GLY A 399 -11.39 22.78 13.56
N ARG A 400 -10.15 22.26 13.52
CA ARG A 400 -8.95 23.06 13.78
C ARG A 400 -8.78 24.05 12.63
N ARG A 401 -9.20 25.29 12.84
CA ARG A 401 -8.91 26.42 11.95
C ARG A 401 -7.39 26.50 11.78
N LEU A 402 -6.92 26.18 10.57
CA LEU A 402 -5.54 26.41 10.15
C LEU A 402 -5.36 27.92 9.96
N TRP A 403 -5.02 28.62 11.04
CA TRP A 403 -4.40 29.94 10.97
C TRP A 403 -3.04 29.89 11.67
N ALA A 404 -2.09 30.62 11.08
CA ALA A 404 -0.66 30.73 11.35
C ALA A 404 0.18 29.54 10.81
N ARG A 405 1.08 29.72 9.86
CA ARG A 405 2.00 30.86 9.68
C ARG A 405 2.12 31.26 8.20
N CYS A 406 1.87 32.54 7.92
CA CYS A 406 2.65 33.29 6.95
C CYS A 406 4.00 33.63 7.59
#